data_AF-A0A1Y4EM02-F1
#
_entry.id   AF-A0A1Y4EM02-F1
#
_cell.length_a   1.000
_cell.length_b   1.000
_cell.length_c   1.000
_cell.angle_alpha   90.00
_cell.angle_beta   90.00
_cell.angle_gamma   90.00
#
_symmetry.space_group_name_H-M   'P 1'
#
loop_
_entity.id
_entity.type
_entity.pdbx_description
1 polymer ?
#
loop_
_entity_poly.entity_id
_entity_poly.type
_entity_poly.pdbx_seq_one_letter_code
_entity_poly.pdbx_strand_id
1 'polypeptide(L)'
;MKRLPPLNEQQQQLVEKNLTVIHWAIHNFVKINETVFGFEYDDLYGEGCVLLCKAAATYDSEKGRFSAYAQTVVKNGLLSYCRIMCNRQNRQRLLLDPKVFEDNEETYAALLAIEDPLDELTSEIDALALLASVKKNYHGIVRLGIEALEWKIKGLSGRDIADLYGVQPNTVGAWISRAAVKLREDERVLTWKC
;
A
#
# COMPACT_ATOMS: atom_id res chain seq x y z
N MET A 1 1.36 -6.09 -14.85
CA MET A 1 0.71 -4.81 -15.18
C MET A 1 -0.50 -5.03 -16.10
N LYS A 2 -1.74 -4.94 -15.58
CA LYS A 2 -2.90 -4.73 -16.46
C LYS A 2 -2.87 -3.26 -16.87
N ARG A 3 -2.62 -2.97 -18.14
CA ARG A 3 -2.75 -1.61 -18.66
C ARG A 3 -4.20 -1.17 -18.48
N LEU A 4 -4.40 -0.04 -17.82
CA LEU A 4 -5.71 0.59 -17.84
C LEU A 4 -6.05 0.92 -19.29
N PRO A 5 -7.29 0.65 -19.74
CA PRO A 5 -7.71 1.10 -21.04
C PRO A 5 -7.60 2.63 -21.11
N PRO A 6 -7.30 3.19 -22.30
CA PRO A 6 -7.23 4.64 -22.46
C PRO A 6 -8.55 5.27 -22.02
N LEU A 7 -8.46 6.40 -21.31
CA LEU A 7 -9.63 7.15 -20.85
C LEU A 7 -10.45 7.64 -22.04
N ASN A 8 -11.78 7.54 -21.94
CA ASN A 8 -12.68 8.16 -22.90
C ASN A 8 -12.72 9.69 -22.71
N GLU A 9 -13.30 10.43 -23.66
CA GLU A 9 -13.32 11.91 -23.63
C GLU A 9 -14.00 12.46 -22.36
N GLN A 10 -15.07 11.83 -21.88
CA GLN A 10 -15.76 12.26 -20.66
C GLN A 10 -14.87 12.11 -19.43
N GLN A 11 -14.13 11.00 -19.32
CA GLN A 11 -13.17 10.75 -18.25
C GLN A 11 -11.99 11.72 -18.32
N GLN A 12 -11.48 12.03 -19.51
CA GLN A 12 -10.42 13.03 -19.69
C GLN A 12 -10.87 14.41 -19.21
N GLN A 13 -12.08 14.85 -19.60
CA GLN A 13 -12.64 16.12 -19.11
C GLN A 13 -12.84 16.13 -17.59
N LEU A 14 -13.21 15.00 -16.99
CA LEU A 14 -13.31 14.89 -15.53
C LEU A 14 -11.95 15.08 -14.86
N VAL A 15 -10.89 14.47 -15.40
CA VAL A 15 -9.51 14.62 -14.90
C VAL A 15 -9.06 16.07 -15.01
N GLU A 16 -9.16 16.67 -16.20
CA GLU A 16 -8.72 18.05 -16.47
C GLU A 16 -9.38 19.07 -15.54
N LYS A 17 -10.70 18.92 -15.28
CA LYS A 17 -11.45 19.80 -14.38
C LYS A 17 -11.07 19.66 -12.90
N ASN A 18 -10.39 18.56 -12.52
CA ASN A 18 -10.11 18.23 -11.12
C ASN A 18 -8.61 18.12 -10.79
N LEU A 19 -7.71 18.63 -11.65
CA LEU A 19 -6.26 18.64 -11.40
C LEU A 19 -5.86 19.36 -10.09
N THR A 20 -6.69 20.29 -9.62
CA THR A 20 -6.48 21.00 -8.34
C THR A 20 -6.54 20.07 -7.14
N VAL A 21 -7.21 18.91 -7.25
CA VAL A 21 -7.26 17.89 -6.20
C VAL A 21 -5.87 17.34 -5.89
N ILE A 22 -5.00 17.23 -6.89
CA ILE A 22 -3.63 16.73 -6.72
C ILE A 22 -2.83 17.71 -5.86
N HIS A 23 -2.87 18.99 -6.22
CA HIS A 23 -2.21 20.08 -5.48
C HIS A 23 -2.70 20.13 -4.03
N TRP A 24 -4.01 20.04 -3.83
CA TRP A 24 -4.61 19.98 -2.50
C TRP A 24 -4.10 18.76 -1.71
N ALA A 25 -4.05 17.59 -2.32
CA ALA A 25 -3.62 16.37 -1.64
C ALA A 25 -2.14 16.43 -1.22
N ILE A 26 -1.27 16.90 -2.11
CA ILE A 26 0.16 17.06 -1.83
C ILE A 26 0.36 18.07 -0.70
N HIS A 27 -0.23 19.26 -0.81
CA HIS A 27 -0.03 20.33 0.18
C HIS A 27 -0.54 19.97 1.59
N ASN A 28 -1.65 19.23 1.69
CA ASN A 28 -2.31 18.98 2.99
C ASN A 28 -1.86 17.69 3.67
N PHE A 29 -1.39 16.68 2.93
CA PHE A 29 -1.15 15.34 3.48
C PHE A 29 0.26 14.79 3.25
N VAL A 30 1.04 15.39 2.35
CA VAL A 30 2.36 14.89 1.98
C VAL A 30 3.43 15.89 2.38
N LYS A 31 4.52 15.40 2.97
CA LYS A 31 5.71 16.22 3.23
C LYS A 31 6.66 16.10 2.06
N ILE A 32 6.80 17.18 1.30
CA ILE A 32 7.78 17.29 0.22
C ILE A 32 9.19 17.25 0.82
N ASN A 33 10.07 16.48 0.19
CA ASN A 33 11.47 16.43 0.56
C ASN A 33 12.33 16.24 -0.68
N GLU A 34 12.83 17.36 -1.22
CA GLU A 34 13.65 17.39 -2.43
C GLU A 34 15.01 16.68 -2.27
N THR A 35 15.42 16.36 -1.04
CA THR A 35 16.65 15.60 -0.80
C THR A 35 16.45 14.08 -0.92
N VAL A 36 15.20 13.64 -1.14
CA VAL A 36 14.81 12.24 -1.14
C VAL A 36 14.11 11.91 -2.46
N PHE A 37 14.71 10.99 -3.23
CA PHE A 37 14.16 10.51 -4.49
C PHE A 37 12.72 9.98 -4.34
N GLY A 38 11.80 10.44 -5.20
CA GLY A 38 10.38 10.11 -5.14
C GLY A 38 9.57 10.95 -4.15
N PHE A 39 10.15 12.00 -3.56
CA PHE A 39 9.44 12.96 -2.69
C PHE A 39 9.55 14.40 -3.20
N GLU A 40 10.04 14.57 -4.43
CA GLU A 40 9.98 15.85 -5.13
C GLU A 40 8.53 16.18 -5.49
N TYR A 41 8.24 17.47 -5.66
CA TYR A 41 6.89 17.89 -6.00
C TYR A 41 6.42 17.29 -7.33
N ASP A 42 7.30 17.27 -8.34
CA ASP A 42 6.98 16.77 -9.68
C ASP A 42 6.74 15.25 -9.68
N ASP A 43 7.49 14.49 -8.88
CA ASP A 43 7.27 13.04 -8.69
C ASP A 43 5.88 12.78 -8.10
N LEU A 44 5.55 13.48 -7.01
CA LEU A 44 4.26 13.36 -6.33
C LEU A 44 3.11 13.83 -7.22
N TYR A 45 3.34 14.87 -8.01
CA TYR A 45 2.37 15.38 -8.97
C TYR A 45 2.12 14.37 -10.10
N GLY A 46 3.18 13.76 -10.63
CA GLY A 46 3.10 12.71 -11.63
C GLY A 46 2.31 11.49 -11.13
N GLU A 47 2.62 11.00 -9.92
CA GLU A 47 1.86 9.91 -9.30
C GLU A 47 0.40 10.30 -9.05
N GLY A 48 0.16 11.53 -8.58
CA GLY A 48 -1.18 12.10 -8.40
C GLY A 48 -2.00 12.13 -9.70
N CYS A 49 -1.38 12.45 -10.83
CA CYS A 49 -2.03 12.41 -12.14
C CYS A 49 -2.49 10.99 -12.50
N VAL A 50 -1.64 9.97 -12.28
CA VAL A 50 -1.98 8.57 -12.53
C VAL A 50 -3.15 8.13 -11.65
N LEU A 51 -3.13 8.49 -10.36
CA LEU A 51 -4.21 8.20 -9.42
C LEU A 51 -5.53 8.88 -9.80
N LEU A 52 -5.48 10.12 -10.28
CA LEU A 52 -6.67 10.84 -10.74
C LEU A 52 -7.25 10.21 -12.01
N CYS A 53 -6.41 9.77 -12.94
CA CYS A 53 -6.83 8.99 -14.10
C CYS A 53 -7.48 7.65 -13.69
N LYS A 54 -6.91 6.95 -12.71
CA LYS A 54 -7.50 5.74 -12.11
C LYS A 54 -8.87 6.03 -11.49
N ALA A 55 -9.01 7.16 -10.79
CA ALA A 55 -10.28 7.59 -10.23
C ALA A 55 -11.32 7.83 -11.34
N ALA A 56 -10.96 8.52 -12.43
CA ALA A 56 -11.87 8.73 -13.55
C ALA A 56 -12.27 7.42 -14.26
N ALA A 57 -11.33 6.47 -14.39
CA ALA A 57 -11.60 5.16 -14.98
C ALA A 57 -12.59 4.31 -14.18
N THR A 58 -12.60 4.46 -12.85
CA THR A 58 -13.40 3.65 -11.90
C THR A 58 -14.61 4.40 -11.34
N TYR A 59 -14.83 5.64 -11.78
CA TYR A 59 -15.89 6.49 -11.26
C TYR A 59 -17.27 5.99 -11.69
N ASP A 60 -18.18 5.99 -10.73
CA ASP A 60 -19.58 5.65 -10.87
C ASP A 60 -20.42 6.85 -10.44
N SER A 61 -21.19 7.41 -11.37
CA SER A 61 -22.00 8.61 -11.15
C SER A 61 -23.12 8.42 -10.13
N GLU A 62 -23.58 7.19 -9.91
CA GLU A 62 -24.63 6.87 -8.95
C GLU A 62 -24.13 6.95 -7.49
N LYS A 63 -22.81 6.84 -7.28
CA LYS A 63 -22.19 6.78 -5.95
C LYS A 63 -21.85 8.16 -5.36
N GLY A 64 -22.03 9.24 -6.11
CA GLY A 64 -21.83 10.61 -5.61
C GLY A 64 -21.02 11.48 -6.57
N ARG A 65 -20.47 12.59 -6.04
CA ARG A 65 -19.72 13.58 -6.85
C ARG A 65 -18.28 13.12 -7.11
N PHE A 66 -17.85 13.20 -8.36
CA PHE A 66 -16.48 12.87 -8.76
C PHE A 66 -15.41 13.58 -7.94
N SER A 67 -15.55 14.87 -7.64
CA SER A 67 -14.53 15.63 -6.89
C SER A 67 -14.26 15.04 -5.50
N ALA A 68 -15.30 14.63 -4.77
CA ALA A 68 -15.15 14.02 -3.45
C ALA A 68 -14.53 12.62 -3.53
N TYR A 69 -14.92 11.84 -4.54
CA TYR A 69 -14.33 10.54 -4.81
C TYR A 69 -12.84 10.67 -5.18
N ALA A 70 -12.52 11.56 -6.12
CA ALA A 70 -11.17 11.86 -6.57
C ALA A 70 -10.28 12.34 -5.42
N GLN A 71 -10.77 13.22 -4.54
CA GLN A 71 -10.04 13.64 -3.34
C GLN A 71 -9.65 12.47 -2.45
N THR A 72 -10.57 11.53 -2.26
CA THR A 72 -10.33 10.32 -1.44
C THR A 72 -9.29 9.42 -2.10
N VAL A 73 -9.46 9.12 -3.39
CA VAL A 73 -8.55 8.25 -4.16
C VAL A 73 -7.15 8.83 -4.24
N VAL A 74 -7.01 10.10 -4.61
CA VAL A 74 -5.70 10.75 -4.78
C VAL A 74 -4.98 10.89 -3.45
N LYS A 75 -5.68 11.33 -2.39
CA LYS A 75 -5.09 11.41 -1.04
C LYS A 75 -4.56 10.05 -0.58
N ASN A 76 -5.40 9.02 -0.62
CA ASN A 76 -5.02 7.71 -0.11
C ASN A 76 -3.92 7.08 -0.97
N GLY A 77 -4.01 7.24 -2.29
CA GLY A 77 -2.99 6.76 -3.22
C GLY A 77 -1.62 7.41 -2.99
N LEU A 78 -1.56 8.73 -2.79
CA LEU A 78 -0.30 9.43 -2.50
C LEU A 78 0.28 9.02 -1.14
N LEU A 79 -0.55 8.84 -0.11
CA LEU A 79 -0.08 8.33 1.19
C LEU A 79 0.48 6.91 1.07
N SER A 80 -0.17 6.04 0.29
CA SER A 80 0.33 4.70 -0.01
C SER A 80 1.65 4.75 -0.76
N TYR A 81 1.74 5.59 -1.79
CA TYR A 81 2.98 5.80 -2.55
C TYR A 81 4.13 6.24 -1.64
N CYS A 82 3.92 7.25 -0.78
CA CYS A 82 4.93 7.69 0.18
C CYS A 82 5.35 6.56 1.14
N ARG A 83 4.41 5.76 1.65
CA ARG A 83 4.71 4.61 2.50
C ARG A 83 5.58 3.58 1.76
N ILE A 84 5.25 3.27 0.51
CA ILE A 84 6.01 2.33 -0.33
C ILE A 84 7.42 2.87 -0.57
N MET A 85 7.55 4.16 -0.94
CA MET A 85 8.86 4.79 -1.17
C MET A 85 9.72 4.82 0.10
N CYS A 86 9.15 5.19 1.26
CA CYS A 86 9.86 5.14 2.54
C CYS A 86 10.30 3.71 2.89
N ASN A 87 9.44 2.71 2.69
CA ASN A 87 9.78 1.32 2.95
C ASN A 87 10.89 0.83 2.03
N ARG A 88 10.84 1.18 0.73
CA ARG A 88 11.87 0.84 -0.25
C ARG A 88 13.21 1.46 0.12
N GLN A 89 13.23 2.72 0.53
CA GLN A 89 14.45 3.40 0.98
C GLN A 89 15.01 2.80 2.27
N ASN A 90 14.15 2.48 3.25
CA ASN A 90 14.60 1.80 4.46
C ASN A 90 15.18 0.41 4.15
N ARG A 91 14.58 -0.35 3.22
CA ARG A 91 15.16 -1.61 2.72
C ARG A 91 16.52 -1.38 2.07
N GLN A 92 16.65 -0.39 1.19
CA GLN A 92 17.92 -0.06 0.56
C GLN A 92 19.00 0.34 1.58
N ARG A 93 18.65 1.13 2.60
CA ARG A 93 19.57 1.49 3.69
C ARG A 93 20.02 0.26 4.48
N LEU A 94 19.10 -0.68 4.74
CA LEU A 94 19.40 -1.92 5.44
C LEU A 94 20.30 -2.85 4.61
N LEU A 95 20.09 -2.91 3.28
CA LEU A 95 20.93 -3.69 2.35
C LEU A 95 22.34 -3.11 2.19
N LEU A 96 22.54 -1.83 2.53
CA LEU A 96 23.83 -1.15 2.50
C LEU A 96 24.56 -1.18 3.86
N ASP A 97 23.93 -1.75 4.91
CA ASP A 97 24.55 -1.92 6.23
C ASP A 97 25.44 -3.18 6.23
N PRO A 98 26.77 -3.05 6.40
CA PRO A 98 27.71 -4.18 6.39
C PRO A 98 27.38 -5.28 7.40
N LYS A 99 26.66 -4.97 8.48
CA LYS A 99 26.29 -5.94 9.52
C LYS A 99 25.20 -6.93 9.10
N VAL A 100 24.39 -6.57 8.10
CA VAL A 100 23.33 -7.46 7.58
C VAL A 100 23.92 -8.59 6.73
N PHE A 101 25.15 -8.43 6.24
CA PHE A 101 25.86 -9.45 5.47
C PHE A 101 26.39 -10.61 6.34
N GLU A 102 26.47 -10.44 7.66
CA GLU A 102 26.95 -11.49 8.58
C GLU A 102 25.85 -12.46 9.01
N ASP A 103 24.57 -12.06 8.97
CA ASP A 103 23.43 -12.86 9.43
C ASP A 103 22.57 -13.41 8.27
N ASN A 104 23.03 -14.54 7.72
CA ASN A 104 22.32 -15.51 6.87
C ASN A 104 21.75 -15.02 5.53
N GLU A 105 22.16 -15.66 4.42
CA GLU A 105 21.67 -15.44 3.04
C GLU A 105 20.13 -15.45 2.89
N GLU A 106 19.42 -16.18 3.75
CA GLU A 106 17.94 -16.24 3.75
C GLU A 106 17.30 -14.90 4.15
N THR A 107 17.93 -14.12 5.03
CA THR A 107 17.46 -12.79 5.44
C THR A 107 17.58 -11.79 4.29
N TYR A 108 18.66 -11.88 3.52
CA TYR A 108 18.91 -11.08 2.33
C TYR A 108 17.91 -11.41 1.22
N ALA A 109 17.70 -12.70 0.94
CA ALA A 109 16.71 -13.15 -0.04
C ALA A 109 15.28 -12.72 0.35
N ALA A 110 14.93 -12.75 1.64
CA ALA A 110 13.64 -12.27 2.13
C ALA A 110 13.48 -10.74 1.99
N LEU A 111 14.54 -9.97 2.14
CA LEU A 111 14.53 -8.50 1.94
C LEU A 111 14.44 -8.11 0.46
N LEU A 112 15.08 -8.89 -0.43
CA LEU A 112 15.01 -8.71 -1.88
C LEU A 112 13.70 -9.22 -2.49
N ALA A 113 13.13 -10.32 -1.96
CA ALA A 113 11.88 -10.93 -2.44
C ALA A 113 10.60 -10.19 -1.97
N ILE A 114 10.76 -8.98 -1.40
CA ILE A 114 9.70 -7.98 -1.23
C ILE A 114 9.87 -6.91 -2.33
N GLU A 115 10.03 -7.35 -3.58
CA GLU A 115 9.37 -6.66 -4.67
C GLU A 115 7.94 -7.17 -4.65
N ASP A 116 6.99 -6.33 -4.22
CA ASP A 116 5.62 -6.76 -4.03
C ASP A 116 4.79 -6.39 -5.28
N PRO A 117 4.34 -7.35 -6.09
CA PRO A 117 3.31 -7.12 -7.11
C PRO A 117 1.98 -6.64 -6.51
N LEU A 118 1.82 -6.68 -5.18
CA LEU A 118 0.66 -6.19 -4.43
C LEU A 118 0.66 -4.67 -4.22
N ASP A 119 1.80 -3.99 -4.45
CA ASP A 119 1.95 -2.54 -4.21
C ASP A 119 1.20 -1.66 -5.23
N GLU A 120 0.61 -2.23 -6.28
CA GLU A 120 0.06 -1.43 -7.39
C GLU A 120 -1.45 -1.16 -7.34
N LEU A 121 -2.26 -1.87 -6.54
CA LEU A 121 -3.70 -1.61 -6.52
C LEU A 121 -4.46 -2.30 -5.37
N THR A 122 -4.53 -1.67 -4.20
CA THR A 122 -5.65 -1.91 -3.28
C THR A 122 -5.88 -0.65 -2.45
N SER A 123 -7.12 -0.14 -2.46
CA SER A 123 -7.56 0.81 -1.43
C SER A 123 -7.35 0.16 -0.05
N GLU A 124 -7.03 0.94 0.98
CA GLU A 124 -6.97 0.47 2.36
C GLU A 124 -8.22 -0.37 2.73
N ILE A 125 -9.37 0.02 2.16
CA ILE A 125 -10.67 -0.65 2.28
C ILE A 125 -10.68 -2.02 1.58
N ASP A 126 -10.12 -2.12 0.37
CA ASP A 126 -10.09 -3.37 -0.40
C ASP A 126 -9.12 -4.38 0.23
N ALA A 127 -7.98 -3.89 0.74
CA ALA A 127 -7.02 -4.72 1.48
C ALA A 127 -7.63 -5.27 2.77
N LEU A 128 -8.34 -4.45 3.55
CA LEU A 128 -9.04 -4.89 4.75
C LEU A 128 -10.18 -5.87 4.43
N ALA A 129 -10.94 -5.63 3.36
CA ALA A 129 -12.00 -6.54 2.92
C ALA A 129 -11.45 -7.90 2.49
N LEU A 130 -10.35 -7.90 1.73
CA LEU A 130 -9.64 -9.11 1.34
C LEU A 130 -9.14 -9.88 2.57
N LEU A 131 -8.38 -9.24 3.46
CA LEU A 131 -7.85 -9.89 4.66
C LEU A 131 -8.96 -10.45 5.54
N ALA A 132 -10.05 -9.70 5.75
CA ALA A 132 -11.20 -10.18 6.50
C ALA A 132 -11.87 -11.41 5.85
N SER A 133 -11.88 -11.49 4.52
CA SER A 133 -12.48 -12.62 3.79
C SER A 133 -11.63 -13.89 3.93
N VAL A 134 -10.31 -13.78 3.78
CA VAL A 134 -9.39 -14.93 3.85
C VAL A 134 -9.09 -15.36 5.28
N LYS A 135 -9.08 -14.42 6.25
CA LYS A 135 -8.83 -14.69 7.68
C LYS A 135 -9.69 -15.82 8.24
N LYS A 136 -10.95 -15.93 7.81
CA LYS A 136 -11.90 -16.96 8.25
C LYS A 136 -11.41 -18.39 7.97
N ASN A 137 -10.49 -18.55 7.03
CA ASN A 137 -9.98 -19.84 6.59
C ASN A 137 -8.63 -20.21 7.23
N TYR A 138 -8.05 -19.31 8.03
CA TYR A 138 -6.78 -19.52 8.71
C TYR A 138 -6.99 -19.61 10.22
N HIS A 139 -6.09 -20.35 10.87
CA HIS A 139 -6.14 -20.61 12.31
C HIS A 139 -4.75 -20.44 12.94
N GLY A 140 -4.72 -20.34 14.27
CA GLY A 140 -3.49 -20.25 15.05
C GLY A 140 -2.61 -19.06 14.64
N ILE A 141 -1.30 -19.30 14.57
CA ILE A 141 -0.28 -18.26 14.33
C ILE A 141 -0.47 -17.54 12.99
N VAL A 142 -0.94 -18.26 11.96
CA VAL A 142 -1.19 -17.68 10.63
C VAL A 142 -2.34 -16.68 10.68
N ARG A 143 -3.41 -17.00 11.42
CA ARG A 143 -4.52 -16.06 11.65
C ARG A 143 -4.08 -14.83 12.43
N LEU A 144 -3.28 -15.01 13.48
CA LEU A 144 -2.72 -13.89 14.26
C LEU A 144 -1.84 -12.98 13.39
N GLY A 145 -1.10 -13.55 12.44
CA GLY A 145 -0.34 -12.77 11.45
C GLY A 145 -1.23 -11.96 10.50
N ILE A 146 -2.36 -12.52 10.07
CA ILE A 146 -3.36 -11.81 9.25
C ILE A 146 -4.01 -10.68 10.05
N GLU A 147 -4.37 -10.92 11.31
CA GLU A 147 -4.90 -9.87 12.20
C GLU A 147 -3.88 -8.77 12.47
N ALA A 148 -2.61 -9.12 12.66
CA ALA A 148 -1.53 -8.14 12.79
C ALA A 148 -1.33 -7.30 11.50
N LEU A 149 -1.53 -7.89 10.32
CA LEU A 149 -1.57 -7.15 9.04
C LEU A 149 -2.75 -6.17 8.99
N GLU A 150 -3.96 -6.59 9.41
CA GLU A 150 -5.12 -5.69 9.50
C GLU A 150 -4.86 -4.50 10.44
N TRP A 151 -4.23 -4.75 11.60
CA TRP A 151 -3.88 -3.68 12.55
C TRP A 151 -2.83 -2.72 12.01
N LYS A 152 -1.82 -3.21 11.29
CA LYS A 152 -0.85 -2.36 10.61
C LYS A 152 -1.50 -1.48 9.54
N ILE A 153 -2.44 -2.02 8.77
CA ILE A 153 -3.18 -1.25 7.76
C ILE A 153 -3.98 -0.12 8.44
N LYS A 154 -4.61 -0.41 9.58
CA LYS A 154 -5.30 0.56 10.45
C LYS A 154 -4.36 1.56 11.17
N GLY A 155 -3.04 1.45 10.97
CA GLY A 155 -2.06 2.41 11.46
C GLY A 155 -1.40 2.09 12.80
N LEU A 156 -1.59 0.90 13.36
CA LEU A 156 -0.88 0.51 14.59
C LEU A 156 0.58 0.14 14.31
N SER A 157 1.47 0.52 15.23
CA SER A 157 2.86 0.07 15.16
C SER A 157 2.99 -1.39 15.59
N GLY A 158 4.06 -2.06 15.15
CA GLY A 158 4.33 -3.44 15.59
C GLY A 158 4.53 -3.57 17.11
N ARG A 159 4.89 -2.47 17.79
CA ARG A 159 4.99 -2.40 19.25
C ARG A 159 3.61 -2.37 19.90
N ASP A 160 2.72 -1.51 19.42
CA ASP A 160 1.34 -1.42 19.92
C ASP A 160 0.58 -2.74 19.72
N ILE A 161 0.83 -3.43 18.61
CA ILE A 161 0.25 -4.76 18.35
C ILE A 161 0.83 -5.79 19.34
N ALA A 162 2.13 -5.74 19.63
CA ALA A 162 2.75 -6.64 20.60
C ALA A 162 2.14 -6.46 22.00
N ASP A 163 1.97 -5.21 22.42
CA ASP A 163 1.32 -4.85 23.69
C ASP A 163 -0.15 -5.29 23.72
N LEU A 164 -0.89 -5.11 22.62
CA LEU A 164 -2.29 -5.53 22.48
C LEU A 164 -2.45 -7.05 22.67
N TYR A 165 -1.52 -7.84 22.15
CA TYR A 165 -1.55 -9.31 22.23
C TYR A 165 -0.74 -9.87 23.40
N GLY A 166 -0.10 -9.03 24.22
CA GLY A 166 0.71 -9.45 25.37
C GLY A 166 1.97 -10.25 25.00
N VAL A 167 2.54 -10.00 23.81
CA VAL A 167 3.71 -10.70 23.27
C VAL A 167 4.86 -9.76 23.01
N GLN A 168 6.04 -10.32 22.69
CA GLN A 168 7.19 -9.53 22.30
C GLN A 168 7.07 -9.05 20.83
N PRO A 169 7.56 -7.84 20.47
CA PRO A 169 7.45 -7.32 19.09
C PRO A 169 8.05 -8.21 18.01
N ASN A 170 9.10 -8.97 18.35
CA ASN A 170 9.72 -9.96 17.45
C ASN A 170 8.73 -11.08 17.03
N THR A 171 7.80 -11.42 17.92
CA THR A 171 6.81 -12.49 17.76
C THR A 171 5.75 -12.06 16.75
N VAL A 172 5.32 -10.79 16.81
CA VAL A 172 4.42 -10.18 15.82
C VAL A 172 5.02 -10.22 14.42
N GLY A 173 6.32 -9.88 14.30
CA GLY A 173 7.05 -9.99 13.04
C GLY A 173 7.03 -11.41 12.48
N ALA A 174 7.33 -12.41 13.31
CA ALA A 174 7.31 -13.81 12.91
C ALA A 174 5.92 -14.30 12.46
N TRP A 175 4.85 -13.85 13.13
CA TRP A 175 3.47 -14.17 12.73
C TRP A 175 3.13 -13.59 11.36
N ILE A 176 3.47 -12.31 11.13
CA ILE A 176 3.25 -11.64 9.85
C ILE A 176 4.01 -12.35 8.72
N SER A 177 5.27 -12.72 8.93
CA SER A 177 6.06 -13.43 7.91
C SER A 177 5.43 -14.77 7.54
N ARG A 178 4.98 -15.55 8.53
CA ARG A 178 4.29 -16.83 8.29
C ARG A 178 2.95 -16.65 7.59
N ALA A 179 2.21 -15.59 7.92
CA ALA A 179 0.97 -15.24 7.24
C ALA A 179 1.21 -14.83 5.78
N ALA A 180 2.21 -14.00 5.52
CA ALA A 180 2.55 -13.53 4.18
C ALA A 180 2.90 -14.69 3.24
N VAL A 181 3.72 -15.66 3.70
CA VAL A 181 4.02 -16.87 2.92
C VAL A 181 2.74 -17.62 2.55
N LYS A 182 1.83 -17.81 3.52
CA LYS A 182 0.58 -18.54 3.29
C LYS A 182 -0.42 -17.81 2.41
N LEU A 183 -0.44 -16.48 2.44
CA LEU A 183 -1.29 -15.66 1.59
C LEU A 183 -0.79 -15.62 0.13
N ARG A 184 0.53 -15.69 -0.09
CA ARG A 184 1.12 -15.76 -1.45
C ARG A 184 0.76 -17.06 -2.17
N GLU A 185 0.58 -18.14 -1.42
CA GLU A 185 0.18 -19.46 -1.93
C GLU A 185 -1.36 -19.60 -2.09
N ASP A 186 -2.15 -18.65 -1.60
CA ASP A 186 -3.61 -18.77 -1.56
C ASP A 186 -4.26 -18.27 -2.86
N GLU A 187 -4.86 -19.20 -3.60
CA GLU A 187 -5.60 -18.89 -4.84
C GLU A 187 -6.69 -17.83 -4.65
N ARG A 188 -7.29 -17.71 -3.46
CA ARG A 188 -8.33 -16.69 -3.17
C ARG A 188 -7.76 -15.29 -3.10
N VAL A 189 -6.51 -15.16 -2.66
CA VAL A 189 -5.76 -13.89 -2.67
C VAL A 189 -5.35 -13.58 -4.11
N LEU A 190 -4.88 -14.58 -4.86
CA LEU A 190 -4.44 -14.43 -6.25
C LEU A 190 -5.58 -14.12 -7.23
N THR A 191 -6.80 -14.61 -6.94
CA THR A 191 -8.00 -14.43 -7.78
C THR A 191 -8.91 -13.30 -7.30
N TRP A 192 -8.57 -12.64 -6.18
CA TRP A 192 -9.34 -11.51 -5.66
C TRP A 192 -9.41 -10.38 -6.70
N LYS A 193 -10.62 -10.06 -7.15
CA LYS A 193 -10.90 -8.92 -8.01
C LYS A 193 -11.69 -7.91 -7.20
N CYS A 194 -11.12 -6.72 -7.06
CA CYS A 194 -11.84 -5.53 -6.59
C CYS A 194 -12.86 -5.11 -7.64
#